data_AF-A0A2W1BR66-F1
#
_entry.id   AF-A0A2W1BR66-F1
#
_cell.length_a   1.000
_cell.length_b   1.000
_cell.length_c   1.000
_cell.angle_alpha   90.00
_cell.angle_beta   90.00
_cell.angle_gamma   90.00
#
_symmetry.space_group_name_H-M   'P 1'
#
loop_
_entity.id
_entity.type
_entity.pdbx_description
1 polymer ?
#
loop_
_entity_poly.entity_id
_entity_poly.type
_entity_poly.pdbx_seq_one_letter_code
_entity_poly.pdbx_strand_id
1 'polypeptide(L)'
;MSIPYSGTLRRSGGVVSAIGKQLRLVNLKAAKRITVKFDPFGDNVTHTRNFLHYISSTKISLTNPNCALKTEIVCDRSEPTVDITLTPSIAETAKIKNVTLKSGNLTCLEILQLLNKHISSLAPVEQPAATIQTKTEKKTKRK
;
A
#
# COMPACT_ATOMS: atom_id res chain seq x y z
N MET A 1 0.58 8.33 -46.46
CA MET A 1 0.63 6.93 -45.98
C MET A 1 1.47 6.91 -44.71
N SER A 2 0.84 6.84 -43.54
CA SER A 2 1.55 6.79 -42.24
C SER A 2 2.07 5.38 -42.01
N ILE A 3 3.38 5.25 -41.75
CA ILE A 3 4.01 3.98 -41.42
C ILE A 3 3.36 3.46 -40.12
N PRO A 4 2.76 2.25 -40.12
CA PRO A 4 2.21 1.68 -38.89
C PRO A 4 3.37 1.41 -37.91
N TYR A 5 3.17 1.81 -36.66
CA TYR A 5 4.15 1.64 -35.58
C TYR A 5 4.59 0.17 -35.46
N SER A 6 5.80 -0.13 -35.92
CA SER A 6 6.39 -1.49 -35.96
C SER A 6 7.32 -1.76 -34.77
N GLY A 7 7.08 -1.11 -33.63
CA GLY A 7 7.82 -1.35 -32.40
C GLY A 7 7.20 -2.50 -31.58
N THR A 8 8.03 -3.30 -30.91
CA THR A 8 7.52 -4.23 -29.90
C THR A 8 6.98 -3.44 -28.71
N LEU A 9 5.67 -3.47 -28.48
CA LEU A 9 5.07 -3.11 -27.19
C LEU A 9 5.60 -4.10 -26.14
N ARG A 10 6.77 -3.85 -25.55
CA ARG A 10 7.26 -4.64 -24.41
C ARG A 10 6.27 -4.46 -23.26
N ARG A 11 5.45 -5.48 -23.03
CA ARG A 11 4.28 -5.44 -22.14
C ARG A 11 4.60 -5.31 -20.64
N SER A 12 5.86 -5.39 -20.21
CA SER A 12 6.20 -5.22 -18.79
C SER A 12 7.70 -4.92 -18.56
N GLY A 13 7.98 -3.92 -17.72
CA GLY A 13 9.34 -3.58 -17.24
C GLY A 13 9.83 -4.51 -16.13
N GLY A 14 9.55 -5.82 -16.22
CA GLY A 14 9.96 -6.83 -15.25
C GLY A 14 9.41 -6.64 -13.83
N VAL A 15 10.18 -7.05 -12.83
CA VAL A 15 9.81 -7.05 -11.39
C VAL A 15 9.51 -5.64 -10.87
N VAL A 16 10.26 -4.63 -11.31
CA VAL A 16 10.05 -3.23 -10.92
C VAL A 16 8.69 -2.73 -11.38
N SER A 17 8.27 -3.09 -12.59
CA SER A 17 6.92 -2.77 -13.09
C SER A 17 5.83 -3.46 -12.28
N ALA A 18 6.05 -4.71 -11.85
CA ALA A 18 5.10 -5.42 -10.99
C ALA A 18 4.98 -4.77 -9.60
N ILE A 19 6.08 -4.34 -8.99
CA ILE A 19 6.09 -3.58 -7.73
C ILE A 19 5.30 -2.28 -7.91
N GLY A 20 5.57 -1.52 -8.97
CA GLY A 20 4.85 -0.28 -9.26
C GLY A 20 3.34 -0.47 -9.43
N LYS A 21 2.90 -1.59 -10.03
CA LYS A 21 1.48 -1.95 -10.12
C LYS A 21 0.88 -2.24 -8.75
N GLN A 22 1.58 -3.00 -7.90
CA GLN A 22 1.11 -3.30 -6.55
C GLN A 22 1.03 -2.04 -5.69
N LEU A 23 2.02 -1.14 -5.76
CA LEU A 23 2.02 0.12 -5.00
C LEU A 23 0.86 1.04 -5.35
N ARG A 24 0.39 1.05 -6.60
CA ARG A 24 -0.81 1.82 -6.99
C ARG A 24 -2.10 1.28 -6.38
N LEU A 25 -2.13 0.01 -6.01
CA LEU A 25 -3.29 -0.64 -5.39
C LEU A 25 -3.28 -0.50 -3.86
N VAL A 26 -2.16 -0.10 -3.26
CA VAL A 26 -2.03 0.04 -1.81
C VAL A 26 -2.92 1.17 -1.31
N ASN A 27 -3.80 0.83 -0.38
CA ASN A 27 -4.61 1.78 0.37
C ASN A 27 -4.52 1.48 1.88
N LEU A 28 -4.08 2.47 2.67
CA LEU A 28 -3.83 2.32 4.11
C LEU A 28 -5.03 2.72 4.99
N LYS A 29 -6.20 3.04 4.43
CA LYS A 29 -7.39 3.45 5.22
C LYS A 29 -7.83 2.42 6.25
N ALA A 30 -7.60 1.14 5.99
CA ALA A 30 -7.91 0.06 6.93
C ALA A 30 -6.88 -0.09 8.06
N ALA A 31 -5.66 0.43 7.90
CA ALA A 31 -4.59 0.29 8.86
C ALA A 31 -4.57 1.48 9.85
N LYS A 32 -4.41 1.17 11.15
CA LYS A 32 -4.19 2.15 12.21
C LYS A 32 -2.69 2.39 12.45
N ARG A 33 -1.90 1.33 12.46
CA ARG A 33 -0.46 1.38 12.69
C ARG A 33 0.23 0.23 11.97
N ILE A 34 1.38 0.54 11.37
CA ILE A 34 2.28 -0.42 10.75
C ILE A 34 3.61 -0.34 11.51
N THR A 35 4.03 -1.45 12.10
CA THR A 35 5.33 -1.59 12.76
C THR A 35 6.21 -2.49 11.91
N VAL A 36 7.32 -1.95 11.41
CA VAL A 36 8.32 -2.73 10.67
C VAL A 36 9.50 -2.96 11.59
N LYS A 37 9.68 -4.20 12.02
CA LYS A 37 10.79 -4.62 12.88
C LYS A 37 11.83 -5.37 12.05
N PHE A 38 13.08 -4.94 12.09
CA PHE A 38 14.16 -5.66 11.41
C PHE A 38 15.52 -5.41 12.07
N ASP A 39 16.43 -6.35 11.84
CA ASP A 39 17.85 -6.20 12.19
C ASP A 39 18.65 -5.84 10.92
N PRO A 40 19.28 -4.66 10.85
CA PRO A 40 19.98 -4.21 9.64
C PRO A 40 21.21 -5.07 9.30
N PHE A 41 21.74 -5.83 10.25
CA PHE A 41 22.90 -6.71 10.06
C PHE A 41 22.51 -8.16 9.71
N GLY A 42 21.21 -8.48 9.67
CA GLY A 42 20.73 -9.78 9.25
C GLY A 42 20.78 -9.97 7.73
N ASP A 43 21.02 -11.21 7.28
CA ASP A 43 21.21 -11.53 5.87
C ASP A 43 19.97 -11.24 5.00
N ASN A 44 18.77 -11.50 5.53
CA ASN A 44 17.52 -11.49 4.76
C ASN A 44 16.64 -10.25 5.00
N VAL A 45 17.25 -9.07 5.10
CA VAL A 45 16.55 -7.84 5.52
C VAL A 45 16.33 -6.84 4.38
N THR A 46 17.02 -7.03 3.25
CA THR A 46 16.97 -6.15 2.08
C THR A 46 15.56 -5.94 1.54
N HIS A 47 14.76 -7.00 1.46
CA HIS A 47 13.39 -6.91 0.94
C HIS A 47 12.45 -6.16 1.88
N THR A 48 12.57 -6.36 3.20
CA THR A 48 11.79 -5.64 4.21
C THR A 48 12.15 -4.16 4.25
N ARG A 49 13.44 -3.82 4.10
CA ARG A 49 13.90 -2.43 3.98
C ARG A 49 13.38 -1.74 2.71
N ASN A 50 13.38 -2.45 1.58
CA ASN A 50 12.82 -1.93 0.34
C ASN A 50 11.30 -1.69 0.46
N PHE A 51 10.59 -2.62 1.09
CA PHE A 51 9.17 -2.46 1.40
C PHE A 51 8.91 -1.22 2.28
N LEU A 52 9.68 -1.05 3.35
CA LEU A 52 9.60 0.11 4.23
C LEU A 52 9.82 1.41 3.46
N HIS A 53 10.82 1.46 2.58
CA HIS A 53 11.07 2.61 1.72
C HIS A 53 9.84 2.97 0.88
N TYR A 54 9.21 1.99 0.23
CA TYR A 54 8.03 2.25 -0.59
C TYR A 54 6.84 2.74 0.24
N ILE A 55 6.53 2.10 1.37
CA ILE A 55 5.42 2.51 2.25
C ILE A 55 5.63 3.90 2.85
N SER A 56 6.88 4.27 3.15
CA SER A 56 7.22 5.61 3.67
C SER A 56 7.01 6.74 2.65
N SER A 57 6.71 6.42 1.39
CA SER A 57 6.47 7.44 0.37
C SER A 57 5.26 8.31 0.70
N THR A 58 5.38 9.61 0.42
CA THR A 58 4.34 10.61 0.70
C THR A 58 3.01 10.25 0.03
N LYS A 59 3.06 9.71 -1.19
CA LYS A 59 1.85 9.28 -1.93
C LYS A 59 1.03 8.24 -1.18
N ILE A 60 1.68 7.28 -0.52
CA ILE A 60 1.01 6.23 0.24
C ILE A 60 0.56 6.77 1.60
N SER A 61 1.38 7.58 2.26
CA SER A 61 1.01 8.24 3.52
C SER A 61 -0.25 9.11 3.39
N LEU A 62 -0.42 9.79 2.24
CA LEU A 62 -1.63 10.59 1.96
C LEU A 62 -2.92 9.76 1.89
N THR A 63 -2.86 8.45 1.63
CA THR A 63 -4.06 7.61 1.60
C THR A 63 -4.73 7.50 2.97
N ASN A 64 -3.93 7.55 4.04
CA ASN A 64 -4.41 7.61 5.41
C ASN A 64 -3.39 8.35 6.30
N PRO A 65 -3.56 9.67 6.52
CA PRO A 65 -2.63 10.45 7.34
C PRO A 65 -2.66 10.05 8.82
N ASN A 66 -3.72 9.38 9.28
CA ASN A 66 -3.84 8.92 10.66
C ASN A 66 -3.11 7.59 10.91
N CYS A 67 -2.64 6.90 9.86
CA CYS A 67 -1.91 5.65 10.01
C CYS A 67 -0.48 5.94 10.50
N ALA A 68 -0.14 5.44 11.69
CA ALA A 68 1.21 5.58 12.24
C ALA A 68 2.15 4.53 11.63
N LEU A 69 3.23 4.98 10.96
CA LEU A 69 4.32 4.11 10.51
C LEU A 69 5.43 4.16 11.56
N LYS A 70 5.72 3.03 12.21
CA LYS A 70 6.83 2.89 13.17
C LYS A 70 7.87 1.91 12.66
N THR A 71 9.14 2.28 12.77
CA THR A 71 10.28 1.42 12.45
C THR A 71 10.99 1.02 13.73
N GLU A 72 11.15 -0.29 13.95
CA GLU A 72 11.83 -0.84 15.11
C GLU A 72 13.11 -1.56 14.64
N ILE A 73 14.25 -0.93 14.94
CA ILE A 73 15.56 -1.43 14.56
C ILE A 73 16.11 -2.21 15.76
N VAL A 74 16.45 -3.47 15.55
CA VAL A 74 16.95 -4.39 16.60
C VAL A 74 18.30 -4.98 16.18
N CYS A 75 19.06 -5.57 17.09
CA CYS A 75 20.38 -6.18 16.81
C CYS A 75 20.49 -7.61 17.36
N ASP A 76 19.37 -8.34 17.44
CA ASP A 76 19.27 -9.65 18.08
C ASP A 76 19.31 -10.81 17.07
N ARG A 77 19.65 -10.55 15.80
CA ARG A 77 19.54 -11.48 14.66
C ARG A 77 18.15 -12.07 14.47
N SER A 78 17.12 -11.39 15.00
CA SER A 78 15.74 -11.81 14.88
C SER A 78 15.23 -11.66 13.44
N GLU A 79 14.35 -12.57 13.03
CA GLU A 79 13.69 -12.47 11.72
C GLU A 79 12.93 -11.14 11.57
N PRO A 80 12.96 -10.52 10.37
CA PRO A 80 12.25 -9.28 10.13
C PRO A 80 10.73 -9.51 10.09
N THR A 81 9.97 -8.67 10.78
CA THR A 81 8.50 -8.76 10.86
C THR A 81 7.84 -7.44 10.47
N VAL A 82 6.70 -7.54 9.79
CA VAL A 82 5.81 -6.41 9.50
C VAL A 82 4.49 -6.66 10.20
N ASP A 83 4.23 -5.90 11.26
CA ASP A 83 3.04 -6.02 12.07
C ASP A 83 2.09 -4.88 11.73
N ILE A 84 0.85 -5.22 11.39
CA ILE A 84 -0.14 -4.26 10.94
C ILE A 84 -1.37 -4.38 11.82
N THR A 85 -1.66 -3.30 12.53
CA THR A 85 -2.86 -3.19 13.37
C THR A 85 -3.95 -2.47 12.59
N LEU A 86 -5.14 -3.07 12.52
CA LEU A 86 -6.28 -2.50 11.83
C LEU A 86 -7.00 -1.44 12.69
N THR A 87 -7.78 -0.58 12.05
CA THR A 87 -8.67 0.33 12.77
C THR A 87 -9.81 -0.47 13.43
N PRO A 88 -10.31 -0.06 14.60
CA PRO A 88 -11.30 -0.83 15.36
C PRO A 88 -12.59 -1.09 14.58
N SER A 89 -13.09 -0.10 13.85
CA SER A 89 -14.31 -0.22 13.04
C SER A 89 -14.22 -1.29 11.95
N ILE A 90 -13.04 -1.45 11.35
CA ILE A 90 -12.81 -2.43 10.28
C ILE A 90 -12.44 -3.79 10.88
N ALA A 91 -11.73 -3.80 12.03
CA ALA A 91 -11.42 -5.01 12.77
C ALA A 91 -12.67 -5.75 13.25
N GLU A 92 -13.74 -5.05 13.61
CA GLU A 92 -15.02 -5.66 13.97
C GLU A 92 -15.69 -6.34 12.77
N THR A 93 -15.61 -5.71 11.59
CA THR A 93 -16.17 -6.23 10.34
C THR A 93 -15.40 -7.46 9.85
N ALA A 94 -14.06 -7.42 9.95
CA ALA A 94 -13.18 -8.48 9.49
C ALA A 94 -12.88 -9.56 10.54
N LYS A 95 -13.29 -9.36 11.81
CA LYS A 95 -12.95 -10.18 13.00
C LYS A 95 -11.44 -10.34 13.28
N ILE A 96 -10.59 -9.62 12.56
CA ILE A 96 -9.13 -9.69 12.67
C ILE A 96 -8.65 -8.36 13.25
N LYS A 97 -7.88 -8.42 14.34
CA LYS A 97 -7.33 -7.21 15.00
C LYS A 97 -5.96 -6.82 14.43
N ASN A 98 -5.08 -7.80 14.28
CA ASN A 98 -3.69 -7.62 13.87
C ASN A 98 -3.31 -8.65 12.80
N VAL A 99 -2.51 -8.22 11.84
CA VAL A 99 -1.91 -9.07 10.81
C VAL A 99 -0.40 -8.99 10.96
N THR A 100 0.27 -10.13 11.12
CA THR A 100 1.72 -10.20 11.26
C THR A 100 2.31 -10.92 10.05
N LEU A 101 3.23 -10.26 9.34
CA LEU A 101 3.91 -10.83 8.18
C LEU A 101 5.36 -11.09 8.55
N LYS A 102 5.74 -12.37 8.61
CA LYS A 102 7.13 -12.78 8.79
C LYS A 102 7.84 -12.69 7.44
N SER A 103 8.81 -11.78 7.34
CA SER A 103 9.41 -11.39 6.06
C SER A 103 10.76 -12.03 5.75
N GLY A 104 11.22 -12.99 6.58
CA GLY A 104 12.55 -13.60 6.43
C GLY A 104 12.81 -14.27 5.08
N ASN A 105 11.80 -14.85 4.43
CA ASN A 105 11.92 -15.48 3.11
C ASN A 105 10.96 -14.87 2.08
N LEU A 106 10.42 -13.68 2.33
CA LEU A 106 9.47 -13.03 1.44
C LEU A 106 10.16 -11.94 0.61
N THR A 107 9.84 -11.92 -0.67
CA THR A 107 10.26 -10.82 -1.55
C THR A 107 9.43 -9.57 -1.30
N CYS A 108 9.97 -8.40 -1.63
CA CYS A 108 9.25 -7.14 -1.51
C CYS A 108 7.91 -7.14 -2.28
N LEU A 109 7.86 -7.83 -3.42
CA LEU A 109 6.66 -7.97 -4.24
C LEU A 109 5.57 -8.75 -3.49
N GLU A 110 5.94 -9.88 -2.88
CA GLU A 110 5.01 -10.74 -2.16
C GLU A 110 4.48 -10.05 -0.90
N ILE A 111 5.33 -9.32 -0.17
CA ILE A 111 4.89 -8.52 0.99
C ILE A 111 3.82 -7.51 0.56
N LEU A 112 4.02 -6.81 -0.57
CA LEU A 112 3.05 -5.86 -1.11
C LEU A 112 1.75 -6.55 -1.57
N GLN A 113 1.85 -7.72 -2.20
CA GLN A 113 0.68 -8.49 -2.60
C GLN A 113 -0.15 -8.95 -1.39
N LEU A 114 0.52 -9.46 -0.35
CA LEU A 114 -0.15 -9.88 0.89
C LEU A 114 -0.81 -8.69 1.57
N LEU A 115 -0.13 -7.54 1.62
CA LEU A 115 -0.70 -6.31 2.15
C LEU A 115 -1.97 -5.91 1.39
N ASN A 116 -1.95 -5.92 0.06
CA ASN A 116 -3.12 -5.58 -0.74
C ASN A 116 -4.28 -6.57 -0.54
N LYS A 117 -3.99 -7.87 -0.44
CA LYS A 117 -4.99 -8.92 -0.20
C LYS A 117 -5.68 -8.77 1.15
N HIS A 118 -4.94 -8.43 2.20
CA HIS A 118 -5.47 -8.41 3.57
C HIS A 118 -5.93 -7.03 4.06
N ILE A 119 -5.39 -5.94 3.53
CA ILE A 119 -5.65 -4.59 4.04
C ILE A 119 -6.45 -3.77 3.05
N SER A 120 -5.99 -3.70 1.80
CA SER A 120 -6.66 -2.85 0.81
C SER A 120 -8.02 -3.39 0.38
N SER A 121 -8.25 -4.71 0.50
CA SER A 121 -9.58 -5.33 0.35
C SER A 121 -10.58 -4.92 1.44
N LEU A 122 -10.09 -4.55 2.62
CA LEU A 122 -10.90 -4.12 3.76
C LEU A 122 -11.10 -2.60 3.82
N ALA A 123 -10.50 -1.85 2.89
CA ALA A 123 -10.69 -0.41 2.85
C ALA A 123 -12.16 -0.09 2.55
N PRO A 124 -12.80 0.82 3.31
CA PRO A 124 -14.19 1.20 3.04
C PRO A 124 -14.27 1.80 1.64
N VAL A 125 -15.23 1.33 0.85
CA VAL A 125 -15.52 1.89 -0.48
C VAL A 125 -15.94 3.33 -0.25
N GLU A 126 -15.13 4.26 -0.75
CA GLU A 126 -15.46 5.67 -0.67
C GLU A 126 -16.76 5.90 -1.43
N GLN A 127 -17.81 6.25 -0.70
CA GLN A 127 -18.97 6.86 -1.32
C GLN A 127 -18.47 8.17 -1.95
N PRO A 128 -18.67 8.38 -3.26
CA PRO A 128 -18.18 9.59 -3.90
C PRO A 128 -18.78 10.78 -3.15
N ALA A 129 -17.91 11.63 -2.61
CA ALA A 129 -18.33 12.87 -1.97
C ALA A 129 -19.31 13.56 -2.92
N ALA A 130 -20.55 13.75 -2.46
CA ALA A 130 -21.62 14.33 -3.25
C ALA A 130 -21.07 15.55 -3.99
N THR A 131 -21.16 15.53 -5.32
CA THR A 131 -20.83 16.67 -6.18
C THR A 131 -21.55 17.90 -5.65
N ILE A 132 -20.82 18.76 -4.94
CA ILE A 132 -21.34 20.06 -4.50
C ILE A 132 -21.50 20.86 -5.79
N GLN A 133 -22.74 20.98 -6.26
CA GLN A 133 -23.07 21.81 -7.41
C GLN A 133 -22.61 23.24 -7.13
N THR A 134 -21.62 23.71 -7.88
CA THR A 134 -21.20 25.11 -7.85
C THR A 134 -22.32 25.95 -8.46
N LYS A 135 -22.60 27.12 -7.87
CA LYS A 135 -23.71 28.03 -8.26
C LYS A 135 -23.70 28.42 -9.75
N THR A 136 -22.57 28.27 -10.42
CA THR A 136 -22.35 28.51 -11.85
C THR A 136 -23.10 27.53 -12.75
N GLU A 137 -23.22 26.25 -12.38
CA GLU A 137 -23.90 25.24 -13.23
C GLU A 137 -25.43 25.35 -13.21
N LYS A 138 -26.01 25.95 -12.15
CA LYS A 138 -27.47 26.14 -12.03
C LYS A 138 -27.99 27.26 -12.93
N LYS A 139 -27.12 28.18 -13.40
CA LYS A 139 -27.48 29.25 -14.35
C LYS A 139 -27.54 28.76 -15.80
N THR A 140 -26.75 27.76 -16.17
CA THR A 140 -26.70 27.27 -17.56
C THR A 140 -27.88 26.37 -17.92
N LYS A 141 -28.56 25.76 -16.93
CA LYS A 141 -29.78 24.95 -17.15
C LYS A 141 -31.09 25.76 -17.25
N ARG A 142 -31.02 27.10 -17.19
CA ARG A 142 -32.20 27.99 -17.25
C ARG A 142 -32.26 28.86 -18.52
N LYS A 143 -31.50 28.52 -19.57
CA LYS A 143 -31.65 29.11 -20.90
C LYS A 143 -32.07 28.04 -21.88
#